data_AF-A0AA96TL26-F1
#
_entry.id   AF-A0AA96TL26-F1
#
_cell.length_a   1.000
_cell.length_b   1.000
_cell.length_c   1.000
_cell.angle_alpha   90.00
_cell.angle_beta   90.00
_cell.angle_gamma   90.00
#
_symmetry.space_group_name_H-M   'P 1'
#
loop_
_entity.id
_entity.type
_entity.pdbx_description
1 polymer ?
#
loop_
_entity_poly.entity_id
_entity_poly.type
_entity_poly.pdbx_seq_one_letter_code
_entity_poly.pdbx_strand_id
1 'polypeptide(L)'
;MDVRDVASAHILAMTASGAAGERFLVSSGPVIALKEIGGILREHFGDAARRVPSRSIPDVVVRVAALFGKEFRAIVPDLGYVKKVSNEKARRVLGWEPRGSEEAIVASGGSLIRKGLVKG
;
A
#
# COMPACT_ATOMS: atom_id res chain seq x y z
N MET A 1 -0.44 -3.40 -1.53
CA MET A 1 -0.25 -4.85 -1.67
C MET A 1 -1.19 -5.59 -0.76
N ASP A 2 -1.90 -6.58 -1.30
CA ASP A 2 -2.62 -7.56 -0.49
C ASP A 2 -1.68 -8.67 -0.03
N VAL A 3 -1.80 -9.12 1.21
CA VAL A 3 -1.02 -10.25 1.76
C VAL A 3 -1.29 -11.56 1.02
N ARG A 4 -2.50 -11.73 0.47
CA ARG A 4 -2.88 -12.88 -0.37
C ARG A 4 -2.10 -12.91 -1.68
N ASP A 5 -1.80 -11.75 -2.25
CA ASP A 5 -1.02 -11.66 -3.49
C ASP A 5 0.47 -11.94 -3.24
N VAL A 6 0.98 -11.59 -2.06
CA VAL A 6 2.34 -11.97 -1.64
C VAL A 6 2.44 -13.48 -1.47
N ALA A 7 1.46 -14.09 -0.81
CA ALA A 7 1.41 -15.54 -0.65
C ALA A 7 1.33 -16.26 -2.02
N SER A 8 0.51 -15.77 -2.95
CA SER A 8 0.42 -16.37 -4.29
C SER A 8 1.74 -16.22 -5.06
N ALA A 9 2.39 -15.05 -5.02
CA ALA A 9 3.71 -14.85 -5.61
C ALA A 9 4.74 -15.82 -5.02
N HIS A 10 4.70 -16.03 -3.71
CA HIS A 10 5.62 -16.94 -3.01
C HIS A 10 5.43 -18.38 -3.47
N ILE A 11 4.18 -18.86 -3.55
CA ILE A 11 3.89 -20.22 -4.02
C ILE A 11 4.32 -20.40 -5.48
N LEU A 12 4.04 -19.42 -6.36
CA LEU A 12 4.47 -19.48 -7.76
C LEU A 12 5.99 -19.54 -7.90
N ALA A 13 6.73 -18.80 -7.06
CA ALA A 13 8.18 -18.83 -7.04
C ALA A 13 8.75 -20.20 -6.62
N MET A 14 8.01 -21.01 -5.87
CA MET A 14 8.45 -22.36 -5.50
C MET A 14 8.42 -23.34 -6.68
N THR A 15 7.56 -23.10 -7.68
CA THR A 15 7.31 -24.05 -8.79
C THR A 15 7.74 -23.55 -10.15
N ALA A 16 8.01 -22.24 -10.31
CA ALA A 16 8.43 -21.67 -11.58
C ALA A 16 9.88 -22.05 -11.91
N SER A 17 10.09 -22.64 -13.09
CA SER A 17 11.41 -23.12 -13.56
C SER A 17 12.48 -22.03 -13.68
N GLY A 18 12.08 -20.75 -13.77
CA GLY A 18 13.00 -19.60 -13.84
C GLY A 18 13.13 -18.79 -12.55
N ALA A 19 12.62 -19.28 -11.42
CA ALA A 19 12.62 -18.50 -10.17
C ALA A 19 13.88 -18.68 -9.30
N ALA A 20 14.62 -19.77 -9.47
CA ALA A 20 15.79 -20.07 -8.65
C ALA A 20 16.88 -19.01 -8.82
N GLY A 21 17.42 -18.49 -7.71
CA GLY A 21 18.45 -17.44 -7.70
C GLY A 21 17.93 -16.03 -7.98
N GLU A 22 16.64 -15.88 -8.28
CA GLU A 22 16.07 -14.59 -8.67
C GLU A 22 15.46 -13.82 -7.50
N ARG A 23 15.51 -12.48 -7.62
CA ARG A 23 14.79 -11.55 -6.74
C ARG A 23 13.60 -10.94 -7.48
N PHE A 24 12.44 -10.91 -6.83
CA PHE A 24 11.20 -10.38 -7.37
C PHE A 24 10.68 -9.23 -6.52
N LEU A 25 10.25 -8.15 -7.17
CA LEU A 25 9.50 -7.08 -6.54
C LEU A 25 8.01 -7.39 -6.69
N VAL A 26 7.33 -7.46 -5.55
CA VAL A 26 5.93 -7.84 -5.45
C VAL A 26 5.15 -6.56 -5.14
N SER A 27 4.68 -5.90 -6.19
CA SER A 27 3.91 -4.64 -6.16
C SER A 27 2.63 -4.76 -6.99
N SER A 28 1.58 -4.01 -6.64
CA SER A 28 0.24 -4.05 -7.26
C SER A 28 -0.01 -2.70 -7.87
N GLY A 29 -0.12 -2.66 -9.20
CA GLY A 29 -0.50 -1.46 -9.93
C GLY A 29 0.41 -0.25 -9.69
N PRO A 30 -0.09 0.96 -10.03
CA PRO A 30 0.61 2.20 -9.77
C PRO A 30 0.64 2.54 -8.26
N VAL A 31 1.56 3.43 -7.89
CA VAL A 31 1.63 3.98 -6.54
C VAL A 31 0.38 4.82 -6.27
N ILE A 32 -0.28 4.57 -5.14
CA ILE A 32 -1.47 5.32 -4.69
C ILE A 32 -1.08 6.18 -3.50
N ALA A 33 -1.44 7.47 -3.51
CA ALA A 33 -1.17 8.37 -2.39
C ALA A 33 -2.03 8.01 -1.17
N LEU A 34 -1.51 8.23 0.04
CA LEU A 34 -2.26 7.94 1.28
C LEU A 34 -3.61 8.69 1.35
N LYS A 35 -3.68 9.90 0.78
CA LYS A 35 -4.91 10.68 0.68
C LYS A 35 -5.97 9.97 -0.20
N GLU A 36 -5.54 9.39 -1.31
CA GLU A 36 -6.41 8.63 -2.22
C GLU A 36 -6.90 7.34 -1.55
N ILE A 37 -6.04 6.64 -0.80
CA ILE A 37 -6.46 5.50 0.04
C ILE A 37 -7.57 5.93 1.01
N GLY A 38 -7.42 7.09 1.64
CA GLY A 38 -8.45 7.64 2.51
C GLY A 38 -9.76 7.98 1.78
N GLY A 39 -9.66 8.47 0.54
CA GLY A 39 -10.79 8.71 -0.35
C GLY A 39 -11.56 7.43 -0.67
N ILE A 40 -10.86 6.39 -1.14
CA ILE A 40 -11.42 5.07 -1.44
C ILE A 40 -12.18 4.51 -0.22
N LEU A 41 -11.56 4.56 0.98
CA LEU A 41 -12.21 4.06 2.19
C LEU A 41 -13.51 4.83 2.53
N ARG A 42 -13.51 6.15 2.34
CA ARG A 42 -14.70 6.98 2.60
C ARG A 42 -15.81 6.73 1.58
N GLU A 43 -15.45 6.58 0.31
CA GLU A 43 -16.38 6.28 -0.77
C GLU A 43 -17.09 4.93 -0.53
N HIS A 44 -16.32 3.89 -0.19
CA HIS A 44 -16.88 2.54 -0.03
C HIS A 44 -17.58 2.29 1.31
N PHE A 45 -17.22 3.00 2.38
CA PHE A 45 -17.70 2.71 3.74
C PHE A 45 -18.47 3.84 4.45
N GLY A 46 -18.57 5.02 3.85
CA GLY A 46 -19.38 6.14 4.36
C GLY A 46 -19.14 6.43 5.85
N ASP A 47 -20.19 6.30 6.65
CA ASP A 47 -20.16 6.57 8.09
C ASP A 47 -19.14 5.72 8.85
N ALA A 48 -18.92 4.47 8.43
CA ALA A 48 -17.92 3.60 9.05
C ALA A 48 -16.48 4.11 8.81
N ALA A 49 -16.26 4.94 7.79
CA ALA A 49 -14.98 5.60 7.50
C ALA A 49 -14.95 7.09 7.87
N ARG A 50 -15.91 7.60 8.67
CA ARG A 50 -16.02 9.03 9.00
C ARG A 50 -14.77 9.64 9.65
N ARG A 51 -13.97 8.82 10.34
CA ARG A 51 -12.72 9.24 11.02
C ARG A 51 -11.47 9.21 10.16
N VAL A 52 -11.54 8.66 8.94
CA VAL A 52 -10.38 8.56 8.04
C VAL A 52 -9.93 9.96 7.62
N PRO A 53 -8.71 10.45 7.88
CA PRO A 53 -8.34 11.81 7.51
C PRO A 53 -8.51 12.09 6.01
N SER A 54 -9.03 13.26 5.65
CA SER A 54 -9.22 13.69 4.25
C SER A 54 -8.21 14.74 3.77
N ARG A 55 -7.39 15.25 4.71
CA ARG A 55 -6.40 16.31 4.45
C ARG A 55 -4.99 15.75 4.59
N SER A 56 -4.09 16.31 3.79
CA SER A 56 -2.65 16.06 3.89
C SER A 56 -1.98 17.20 4.65
N ILE A 57 -0.94 16.89 5.42
CA ILE A 57 -0.08 17.89 6.05
C ILE A 57 0.87 18.46 4.97
N PRO A 58 1.04 19.78 4.85
CA PRO A 58 1.99 20.35 3.91
C PRO A 58 3.45 19.98 4.22
N ASP A 59 4.27 19.79 3.19
CA ASP A 59 5.68 19.40 3.31
C ASP A 59 6.49 20.35 4.20
N VAL A 60 6.22 21.66 4.14
CA VAL A 60 6.90 22.67 4.97
C VAL A 60 6.69 22.39 6.45
N VAL A 61 5.48 21.99 6.84
CA VAL A 61 5.16 21.67 8.24
C VAL A 61 5.95 20.44 8.68
N VAL A 62 6.05 19.41 7.83
CA VAL A 62 6.84 18.20 8.13
C VAL A 62 8.33 18.55 8.26
N ARG A 63 8.87 19.41 7.41
CA ARG A 63 10.27 19.87 7.47
C ARG A 63 10.57 20.63 8.76
N VAL A 64 9.67 21.50 9.20
CA VAL A 64 9.81 22.22 10.48
C VAL A 64 9.70 21.26 11.67
N ALA A 65 8.73 20.35 11.66
CA ALA A 65 8.55 19.35 12.73
C ALA A 65 9.79 18.43 12.87
N ALA A 66 10.47 18.12 11.77
CA ALA A 66 11.72 17.36 11.77
C ALA A 66 12.89 18.03 12.50
N LEU A 67 12.82 19.33 12.78
CA LEU A 67 13.82 19.98 13.65
C LEU A 67 13.70 19.49 15.10
N PHE A 68 12.51 19.12 15.55
CA PHE A 68 12.21 18.82 16.95
C PHE A 68 11.91 17.33 17.22
N GLY A 69 11.47 16.55 16.21
CA GLY A 69 11.12 15.13 16.34
C GLY A 69 11.95 14.20 15.45
N LYS A 70 12.42 13.09 16.01
CA LYS A 70 13.22 12.09 15.26
C LYS A 70 12.37 11.32 14.25
N GLU A 71 11.11 11.09 14.57
CA GLU A 71 10.11 10.44 13.74
C GLU A 71 9.86 11.20 12.43
N PHE A 72 9.81 12.53 12.47
CA PHE A 72 9.63 13.34 11.27
C PHE A 72 10.88 13.38 10.39
N ARG A 73 12.09 13.33 10.99
CA ARG A 73 13.36 13.28 10.23
C ARG A 73 13.44 12.07 9.31
N ALA A 74 12.88 10.93 9.72
CA ALA A 74 12.86 9.72 8.91
C ALA A 74 11.98 9.86 7.65
N ILE A 75 11.00 10.77 7.66
CA ILE A 75 10.02 10.95 6.58
C ILE A 75 10.45 12.05 5.60
N VAL A 76 11.25 13.03 6.04
CA VAL A 76 11.71 14.15 5.19
C VAL A 76 12.31 13.70 3.84
N PRO A 77 13.15 12.65 3.75
CA PRO A 77 13.69 12.19 2.48
C PRO A 77 12.65 11.68 1.48
N ASP A 78 11.48 11.25 1.96
CA ASP A 78 10.40 10.72 1.14
C ASP A 78 9.41 11.82 0.68
N LEU A 79 9.53 13.06 1.18
CA LEU A 79 8.63 14.16 0.80
C LEU A 79 8.78 14.52 -0.68
N GLY A 80 7.65 14.53 -1.40
CA GLY A 80 7.61 14.78 -2.84
C GLY A 80 8.20 13.65 -3.70
N TYR A 81 8.65 12.55 -3.09
CA TYR A 81 9.26 11.44 -3.81
C TYR A 81 8.28 10.27 -3.97
N VAL A 82 8.11 9.81 -5.22
CA VAL A 82 7.25 8.67 -5.55
C VAL A 82 8.12 7.46 -5.87
N LYS A 83 8.10 6.46 -4.98
CA LYS A 83 8.79 5.17 -5.15
C LYS A 83 8.08 4.32 -6.21
N LYS A 84 8.40 4.56 -7.48
CA LYS A 84 7.92 3.73 -8.60
C LYS A 84 8.61 2.37 -8.57
N VAL A 85 7.82 1.31 -8.61
CA VAL A 85 8.29 -0.08 -8.57
C VAL A 85 7.71 -0.82 -9.78
N SER A 86 8.54 -1.54 -10.53
CA SER A 86 8.09 -2.45 -11.59
C SER A 86 7.96 -3.87 -11.04
N ASN A 87 6.83 -4.51 -11.34
CA ASN A 87 6.58 -5.93 -11.06
C ASN A 87 6.70 -6.81 -12.33
N GLU A 88 7.19 -6.26 -13.44
CA GLU A 88 7.20 -6.94 -14.75
C GLU A 88 7.94 -8.27 -14.73
N LYS A 89 9.03 -8.36 -13.95
CA LYS A 89 9.77 -9.61 -13.79
C LYS A 89 8.92 -10.69 -13.09
N ALA A 90 8.17 -10.31 -12.06
CA ALA A 90 7.27 -11.24 -11.37
C ALA A 90 6.15 -11.71 -12.32
N ARG A 91 5.58 -10.80 -13.12
CA ARG A 91 4.61 -11.15 -14.17
C ARG A 91 5.18 -12.12 -15.19
N ARG A 92 6.35 -11.80 -15.76
CA ARG A 92 6.97 -12.58 -16.84
C ARG A 92 7.48 -13.95 -16.40
N VAL A 93 8.15 -14.03 -15.25
CA VAL A 93 8.83 -15.25 -14.81
C VAL A 93 7.92 -16.15 -13.99
N LEU A 94 7.05 -15.57 -13.15
CA LEU A 94 6.17 -16.34 -12.26
C LEU A 94 4.76 -16.52 -12.84
N GLY A 95 4.41 -15.82 -13.93
CA GLY A 95 3.02 -15.71 -14.39
C GLY A 95 2.11 -15.02 -13.37
N TRP A 96 2.68 -14.22 -12.46
CA TRP A 96 1.96 -13.68 -11.31
C TRP A 96 1.13 -12.46 -11.70
N GLU A 97 -0.16 -12.50 -11.39
CA GLU A 97 -1.09 -11.40 -11.61
C GLU A 97 -1.74 -10.98 -10.28
N PRO A 98 -1.35 -9.82 -9.71
CA PRO A 98 -1.92 -9.35 -8.46
C PRO A 98 -3.31 -8.74 -8.64
N ARG A 99 -4.07 -8.72 -7.55
CA ARG A 99 -5.31 -7.93 -7.43
C ARG A 99 -5.02 -6.44 -7.52
N GLY A 100 -6.07 -5.69 -7.85
CA GLY A 100 -6.05 -4.23 -7.86
C GLY A 100 -5.81 -3.66 -6.46
N SER A 101 -5.09 -2.54 -6.38
CA SER A 101 -4.79 -1.89 -5.10
C SER A 101 -6.06 -1.41 -4.38
N GLU A 102 -7.08 -0.98 -5.11
CA GLU A 102 -8.39 -0.63 -4.55
C GLU A 102 -9.08 -1.83 -3.88
N GLU A 103 -9.12 -2.98 -4.56
CA GLU A 103 -9.67 -4.22 -3.99
C GLU A 103 -8.99 -4.58 -2.67
N ALA A 104 -7.66 -4.48 -2.61
CA ALA A 104 -6.89 -4.73 -1.40
C ALA A 104 -7.22 -3.73 -0.26
N ILE A 105 -7.38 -2.45 -0.60
CA ILE A 105 -7.75 -1.39 0.36
C ILE A 105 -9.15 -1.65 0.94
N VAL A 106 -10.13 -1.91 0.07
CA VAL A 106 -11.52 -2.17 0.46
C VAL A 106 -11.61 -3.47 1.27
N ALA A 107 -10.93 -4.54 0.84
CA ALA A 107 -10.92 -5.80 1.58
C ALA A 107 -10.35 -5.63 3.00
N SER A 108 -9.27 -4.86 3.14
CA SER A 108 -8.65 -4.56 4.44
C SER A 108 -9.57 -3.72 5.33
N GLY A 109 -10.11 -2.61 4.81
CA GLY A 109 -11.04 -1.75 5.55
C GLY A 109 -12.29 -2.50 6.00
N GLY A 110 -12.90 -3.28 5.10
CA GLY A 110 -14.06 -4.11 5.42
C GLY A 110 -13.75 -5.19 6.47
N SER A 111 -12.54 -5.73 6.47
CA SER A 111 -12.09 -6.68 7.50
C SER A 111 -12.04 -6.04 8.89
N LEU A 112 -11.53 -4.81 9.00
CA LEU A 112 -11.50 -4.07 10.27
C LEU A 112 -12.91 -3.77 10.78
N ILE A 113 -13.82 -3.36 9.89
CA ILE A 113 -15.22 -3.07 10.24
C ILE A 113 -15.92 -4.34 10.72
N ARG A 114 -15.85 -5.44 9.96
CA ARG A 114 -16.48 -6.72 10.33
C ARG A 114 -15.98 -7.26 11.67
N LYS A 115 -14.71 -6.99 12.03
CA LYS A 115 -14.12 -7.41 13.30
C LYS A 115 -14.39 -6.43 14.45
N GLY A 116 -15.13 -5.35 14.23
CA GLY A 116 -15.41 -4.34 15.26
C GLY A 116 -14.18 -3.55 15.71
N LEU A 117 -13.14 -3.48 14.88
CA LEU A 117 -11.87 -2.81 15.22
C LEU A 117 -11.89 -1.31 14.90
N VAL A 118 -12.93 -0.83 14.23
CA VAL A 118 -13.10 0.59 13.90
C VAL A 118 -13.93 1.26 15.00
N LYS A 119 -13.35 2.27 15.64
CA LYS A 119 -14.05 3.11 16.60
C LYS A 119 -14.81 4.21 15.84
N GLY A 120 -16.13 4.21 15.93
CA GLY A 120 -16.98 5.32 15.45
C GLY A 120 -16.62 6.62 16.14
#